data_AF-A0A1C5Z3F9-F1
#
_entry.id   AF-A0A1C5Z3F9-F1
#
_cell.length_a   1.000
_cell.length_b   1.000
_cell.length_c   1.000
_cell.angle_alpha   90.00
_cell.angle_beta   90.00
_cell.angle_gamma   90.00
#
_symmetry.space_group_name_H-M   'P 1'
#
loop_
_entity.id
_entity.type
_entity.pdbx_description
1 polymer ?
#
loop_
_entity_poly.entity_id
_entity_poly.type
_entity_poly.pdbx_seq_one_letter_code
_entity_poly.pdbx_strand_id
1 'polypeptide(L)'
;MIKIKGNVCTGLILTTIYKINMVKKNNKYQTIGIESYNFNAEKEKRFYRYLSMKTMKKKEYGMFLEDLRELKTCDNIKSCTIISYSEWKKYIIEKYESCTIEQLENFSAYLKLGYEKETSEHEGLNIVLAAYMAGLLSIIFQIAIKPMVGVDIRLITFLIMCLLLIPCIYMALKIVMKYLYDNNTNSNLYKDYKKIIDELIEKKYALK
;
A
#
# COMPACT_ATOMS: atom_id res chain seq x y z
N MET A 1 15.18 -2.39 -33.85
CA MET A 1 16.58 -2.64 -33.48
C MET A 1 16.96 -1.66 -32.37
N ILE A 2 16.66 -2.01 -31.11
CA ILE A 2 16.90 -1.15 -29.94
C ILE A 2 18.19 -1.63 -29.27
N LYS A 3 19.23 -0.79 -29.32
CA LYS A 3 20.52 -1.02 -28.66
C LYS A 3 20.34 -0.83 -27.15
N ILE A 4 20.32 -1.93 -26.40
CA ILE A 4 20.49 -1.92 -24.94
C ILE A 4 22.00 -1.81 -24.68
N LYS A 5 22.46 -0.65 -24.21
CA LYS A 5 23.81 -0.53 -23.61
C LYS A 5 23.73 -1.15 -22.21
N GLY A 6 24.59 -2.15 -21.96
CA GLY A 6 24.74 -2.87 -20.68
C GLY A 6 25.12 -1.93 -19.52
N ASN A 7 25.09 -2.36 -18.25
CA ASN A 7 25.51 -3.66 -17.73
C ASN A 7 24.86 -3.83 -16.33
N VAL A 8 23.90 -4.74 -16.16
CA VAL A 8 23.37 -5.13 -14.84
C VAL A 8 23.74 -6.60 -14.64
N CYS A 9 24.48 -6.86 -13.57
CA CYS A 9 25.07 -8.14 -13.18
C CYS A 9 24.24 -9.35 -13.65
N THR A 10 24.82 -10.08 -14.59
CA THR A 10 24.21 -11.09 -15.46
C THR A 10 23.71 -12.36 -14.74
N GLY A 11 23.87 -12.47 -13.42
CA GLY A 11 23.29 -13.55 -12.61
C GLY A 11 21.82 -13.37 -12.23
N LEU A 12 21.27 -12.15 -12.31
CA LEU A 12 19.88 -11.81 -11.93
C LEU A 12 18.86 -11.90 -13.06
N ILE A 13 19.31 -12.17 -14.29
CA ILE A 13 18.45 -12.06 -15.48
C ILE A 13 17.46 -13.24 -15.57
N LEU A 14 17.86 -14.46 -15.16
CA LEU A 14 16.96 -15.63 -15.22
C LEU A 14 15.80 -15.58 -14.20
N THR A 15 16.04 -15.10 -12.98
CA THR A 15 14.98 -14.96 -11.96
C THR A 15 14.02 -13.82 -12.28
N THR A 16 14.49 -12.79 -12.98
CA THR A 16 13.66 -11.67 -13.46
C THR A 16 12.62 -12.13 -14.49
N ILE A 17 12.98 -13.04 -15.41
CA ILE A 17 12.07 -13.55 -16.45
C ILE A 17 10.89 -14.35 -15.84
N TYR A 18 11.12 -15.11 -14.76
CA TYR A 18 10.05 -15.85 -14.08
C TYR A 18 9.07 -14.91 -13.34
N LYS A 19 9.55 -13.77 -12.83
CA LYS A 19 8.74 -12.76 -12.13
C LYS A 19 7.82 -11.96 -13.06
N ILE A 20 8.20 -11.75 -14.31
CA ILE A 20 7.38 -11.03 -15.31
C ILE A 20 6.04 -11.76 -15.53
N ASN A 21 5.99 -13.09 -15.42
CA ASN A 21 4.75 -13.86 -15.64
C ASN A 21 3.74 -13.82 -14.47
N MET A 22 4.12 -13.35 -13.28
CA MET A 22 3.24 -13.28 -12.10
C MET A 22 2.60 -11.89 -11.87
N VAL A 23 3.07 -10.85 -12.58
CA VAL A 23 2.54 -9.47 -12.48
C VAL A 23 1.71 -9.14 -13.72
N LYS A 24 0.70 -9.97 -14.03
CA LYS A 24 -0.31 -9.59 -15.04
C LYS A 24 -1.42 -8.76 -14.40
N LYS A 25 -1.11 -7.48 -14.17
CA LYS A 25 -2.08 -6.38 -14.16
C LYS A 25 -1.36 -5.14 -14.68
N ASN A 26 -1.84 -4.55 -15.78
CA ASN A 26 -1.30 -3.39 -16.50
C ASN A 26 -1.10 -2.15 -15.59
N ASN A 27 -0.10 -2.16 -14.72
CA ASN A 27 0.25 -1.02 -13.88
C ASN A 27 1.67 -0.59 -14.22
N LYS A 28 1.78 0.30 -15.21
CA LYS A 28 3.05 0.88 -15.70
C LYS A 28 3.97 1.33 -14.55
N TYR A 29 3.38 1.84 -13.46
CA TYR A 29 4.12 2.24 -12.26
C TYR A 29 4.86 1.06 -11.62
N GLN A 30 4.18 -0.08 -11.41
CA GLN A 30 4.80 -1.28 -10.83
C GLN A 30 5.88 -1.88 -11.73
N THR A 31 5.66 -1.87 -13.05
CA THR A 31 6.65 -2.32 -14.04
C THR A 31 7.92 -1.48 -13.95
N ILE A 32 7.80 -0.15 -13.95
CA ILE A 32 8.95 0.77 -13.78
C ILE A 32 9.66 0.51 -12.43
N GLY A 33 8.91 0.32 -11.35
CA GLY A 33 9.47 -0.04 -10.05
C GLY A 33 10.40 -1.25 -10.09
N ILE A 34 9.94 -2.33 -10.72
CA ILE A 34 10.70 -3.57 -10.83
C ILE A 34 11.90 -3.40 -11.78
N GLU A 35 11.67 -2.87 -12.99
CA GLU A 35 12.68 -2.82 -14.05
C GLU A 35 13.78 -1.78 -13.79
N SER A 36 13.41 -0.59 -13.32
CA SER A 36 14.35 0.52 -13.14
C SER A 36 14.98 0.54 -11.75
N TYR A 37 14.28 0.05 -10.72
CA TYR A 37 14.69 0.21 -9.32
C TYR A 37 14.74 -1.10 -8.53
N ASN A 38 14.49 -2.26 -9.16
CA ASN A 38 14.38 -3.54 -8.44
C ASN A 38 13.40 -3.49 -7.25
N PHE A 39 12.37 -2.65 -7.36
CA PHE A 39 11.38 -2.39 -6.32
C PHE A 39 10.06 -3.11 -6.64
N ASN A 40 9.86 -4.25 -6.00
CA ASN A 40 8.58 -4.97 -6.07
C ASN A 40 7.64 -4.48 -4.97
N ALA A 41 6.73 -3.57 -5.33
CA ALA A 41 5.80 -2.94 -4.39
C ALA A 41 4.98 -3.95 -3.58
N GLU A 42 4.50 -5.03 -4.19
CA GLU A 42 3.67 -6.03 -3.50
C GLU A 42 4.47 -6.81 -2.44
N LYS A 43 5.73 -7.14 -2.76
CA LYS A 43 6.65 -7.78 -1.81
C LYS A 43 6.97 -6.85 -0.65
N GLU A 44 7.32 -5.60 -0.94
CA GLU A 44 7.67 -4.61 0.09
C GLU A 44 6.46 -4.26 0.99
N LYS A 45 5.24 -4.20 0.41
CA LYS A 45 3.97 -4.04 1.17
C LYS A 45 3.76 -5.18 2.16
N ARG A 46 4.07 -6.43 1.80
CA ARG A 46 3.95 -7.58 2.73
C ARG A 46 4.92 -7.45 3.89
N PHE A 47 6.19 -7.11 3.64
CA PHE A 47 7.14 -6.86 4.73
C PHE A 47 6.65 -5.76 5.67
N TYR A 48 6.25 -4.62 5.11
CA TYR A 48 5.83 -3.48 5.92
C TYR A 48 4.52 -3.72 6.67
N ARG A 49 3.58 -4.48 6.09
CA ARG A 49 2.36 -4.93 6.77
C ARG A 49 2.65 -5.82 7.98
N TYR A 50 3.66 -6.68 7.88
CA TYR A 50 4.11 -7.51 9.01
C TYR A 50 4.67 -6.63 10.13
N LEU A 51 5.53 -5.67 9.78
CA LEU A 51 6.15 -4.74 10.73
C LEU A 51 5.12 -3.83 11.43
N SER A 52 4.06 -3.44 10.72
CA SER A 52 2.97 -2.64 11.27
C SER A 52 1.94 -3.46 12.07
N MET A 53 2.27 -4.71 12.42
CA MET A 53 1.45 -5.64 13.22
C MET A 53 0.03 -5.84 12.67
N LYS A 54 -0.12 -5.72 11.34
CA LYS A 54 -1.42 -5.88 10.70
C LYS A 54 -1.75 -7.33 10.46
N THR A 55 -3.04 -7.64 10.59
CA THR A 55 -3.55 -8.98 10.33
C THR A 55 -3.37 -9.34 8.86
N MET A 56 -2.66 -10.42 8.58
CA MET A 56 -2.52 -10.97 7.24
C MET A 56 -3.45 -12.16 7.03
N LYS A 57 -3.94 -12.33 5.80
CA LYS A 57 -4.64 -13.56 5.43
C LYS A 57 -3.62 -14.72 5.36
N LYS A 58 -4.05 -15.96 5.65
CA LYS A 58 -3.18 -17.16 5.59
C LYS A 58 -2.36 -17.25 4.30
N LYS A 59 -2.98 -16.99 3.15
CA LYS A 59 -2.29 -16.99 1.84
C LYS A 59 -1.21 -15.91 1.76
N GLU A 60 -1.51 -14.70 2.21
CA GLU A 60 -0.58 -13.57 2.21
C GLU A 60 0.60 -13.81 3.16
N TYR A 61 0.33 -14.38 4.32
CA TYR A 61 1.37 -14.81 5.25
C TYR A 61 2.27 -15.91 4.64
N GLY A 62 1.69 -16.85 3.90
CA GLY A 62 2.45 -17.83 3.12
C GLY A 62 3.41 -17.17 2.11
N MET A 63 2.92 -16.19 1.35
CA MET A 63 3.76 -15.41 0.42
C MET A 63 4.86 -14.62 1.14
N PHE A 64 4.55 -14.03 2.30
CA PHE A 64 5.55 -13.35 3.13
C PHE A 64 6.68 -14.30 3.59
N LEU A 65 6.34 -15.53 3.99
CA LEU A 65 7.34 -16.53 4.34
C LEU A 65 8.20 -16.95 3.14
N GLU A 66 7.62 -17.04 1.95
CA GLU A 66 8.37 -17.29 0.71
C GLU A 66 9.31 -16.12 0.37
N ASP A 67 8.82 -14.88 0.48
CA ASP A 67 9.62 -13.67 0.28
C ASP A 67 10.82 -13.60 1.24
N LEU A 68 10.62 -14.00 2.51
CA LEU A 68 11.69 -14.11 3.51
C LEU A 68 12.70 -15.20 3.17
N ARG A 69 12.26 -16.35 2.66
CA ARG A 69 13.17 -17.42 2.21
C ARG A 69 14.01 -16.97 1.03
N GLU A 70 13.39 -16.29 0.07
CA GLU A 70 14.07 -15.75 -1.11
C GLU A 70 15.21 -14.79 -0.70
N LEU A 71 14.97 -13.93 0.31
CA LEU A 71 16.01 -13.04 0.83
C LEU A 71 17.21 -13.78 1.43
N LYS A 72 17.00 -14.94 2.05
CA LYS A 72 18.07 -15.77 2.63
C LYS A 72 18.91 -16.49 1.56
N THR A 73 18.33 -16.77 0.40
CA THR A 73 19.00 -17.48 -0.71
C THR A 73 19.79 -16.57 -1.66
N CYS A 74 19.60 -15.25 -1.61
CA CYS A 74 20.43 -14.31 -2.36
C CYS A 74 21.71 -14.02 -1.55
N ASP A 75 22.80 -14.70 -1.88
CA ASP A 75 24.11 -14.78 -1.20
C ASP A 75 24.88 -13.47 -0.89
N ASN A 76 24.26 -12.29 -0.93
CA ASN A 76 24.91 -11.02 -0.58
C ASN A 76 24.23 -10.25 0.57
N ILE A 77 23.13 -10.75 1.15
CA ILE A 77 22.49 -10.12 2.31
C ILE A 77 22.68 -11.05 3.51
N LYS A 78 23.60 -10.67 4.42
CA LYS A 78 23.91 -11.43 5.63
C LYS A 78 22.64 -11.60 6.48
N SER A 79 21.98 -12.75 6.36
CA SER A 79 20.94 -13.23 7.30
C SER A 79 19.95 -12.14 7.75
N CYS A 80 19.27 -11.46 6.82
CA CYS A 80 18.20 -10.55 7.21
C CYS A 80 16.95 -11.36 7.59
N THR A 81 16.71 -11.53 8.89
CA THR A 81 15.37 -11.88 9.37
C THR A 81 14.65 -10.55 9.57
N ILE A 82 13.67 -10.24 8.72
CA ILE A 82 12.91 -8.99 8.87
C ILE A 82 11.88 -9.21 9.98
N ILE A 83 12.28 -8.97 11.23
CA ILE A 83 11.42 -9.06 12.41
C ILE A 83 11.07 -7.64 12.89
N SER A 84 11.99 -6.70 12.72
CA SER A 84 11.88 -5.31 13.20
C SER A 84 12.05 -4.27 12.08
N TYR A 85 11.59 -3.05 12.35
CA TYR A 85 11.77 -1.92 11.43
C TYR A 85 13.26 -1.62 11.18
N SER A 86 14.11 -1.78 12.19
CA SER A 86 15.56 -1.55 12.07
C SER A 86 16.21 -2.56 11.11
N GLU A 87 15.83 -3.83 11.17
CA GLU A 87 16.31 -4.87 10.25
C GLU A 87 15.79 -4.63 8.83
N TRP A 88 14.53 -4.23 8.69
CA TRP A 88 13.96 -3.85 7.38
C TRP A 88 14.70 -2.65 6.77
N LYS A 89 14.98 -1.62 7.57
CA LYS A 89 15.77 -0.46 7.15
C LYS A 89 17.17 -0.86 6.72
N LYS A 90 17.83 -1.75 7.49
CA LYS A 90 19.15 -2.28 7.14
C LYS A 90 19.12 -3.03 5.81
N TYR A 91 18.11 -3.89 5.59
CA TYR A 91 17.87 -4.59 4.32
C TYR A 91 17.76 -3.60 3.14
N ILE A 92 17.00 -2.51 3.29
CA ILE A 92 16.86 -1.49 2.25
C ILE A 92 18.21 -0.82 1.98
N ILE A 93 18.94 -0.42 3.02
CA ILE A 93 20.25 0.22 2.88
C ILE A 93 21.21 -0.69 2.11
N GLU A 94 21.36 -1.95 2.54
CA GLU A 94 22.22 -2.94 1.88
C GLU A 94 21.83 -3.17 0.41
N LYS A 95 20.52 -3.17 0.11
CA LYS A 95 20.01 -3.35 -1.25
C LYS A 95 20.42 -2.24 -2.22
N TYR A 96 20.55 -0.99 -1.75
CA TYR A 96 20.85 0.16 -2.60
C TYR A 96 22.19 0.83 -2.29
N GLU A 97 23.02 0.24 -1.43
CA GLU A 97 24.32 0.78 -1.03
C GLU A 97 25.25 0.98 -2.24
N SER A 98 25.20 0.07 -3.22
CA SER A 98 26.02 0.15 -4.44
C SER A 98 25.49 1.12 -5.49
N CYS A 99 24.29 1.69 -5.31
CA CYS A 99 23.72 2.64 -6.26
C CYS A 99 24.44 4.00 -6.22
N THR A 100 24.47 4.66 -7.38
CA THR A 100 24.95 6.05 -7.51
C THR A 100 23.94 7.03 -6.91
N ILE A 101 24.41 8.23 -6.55
CA ILE A 101 23.55 9.29 -6.01
C ILE A 101 22.39 9.62 -6.99
N GLU A 102 22.68 9.78 -8.27
CA GLU A 102 21.68 10.08 -9.31
C GLU A 102 20.59 8.98 -9.40
N GLN A 103 20.99 7.70 -9.30
CA GLN A 103 20.03 6.59 -9.28
C GLN A 103 19.13 6.65 -8.03
N LEU A 104 19.68 7.00 -6.88
CA LEU A 104 18.92 7.12 -5.64
C LEU A 104 17.97 8.32 -5.66
N GLU A 105 18.37 9.45 -6.23
CA GLU A 105 17.51 10.63 -6.38
C GLU A 105 16.31 10.33 -7.28
N ASN A 106 16.55 9.70 -8.44
CA ASN A 106 15.49 9.25 -9.34
C ASN A 106 14.54 8.26 -8.65
N PHE A 107 15.09 7.36 -7.83
CA PHE A 107 14.28 6.41 -7.07
C PHE A 107 13.48 7.09 -5.95
N SER A 108 14.04 8.07 -5.25
CA SER A 108 13.32 8.88 -4.25
C SER A 108 12.16 9.64 -4.88
N ALA A 109 12.35 10.20 -6.08
CA ALA A 109 11.28 10.82 -6.86
C ALA A 109 10.18 9.80 -7.27
N TYR A 110 10.57 8.61 -7.70
CA TYR A 110 9.63 7.52 -7.97
C TYR A 110 8.81 7.16 -6.72
N LEU A 111 9.43 7.01 -5.55
CA LEU A 111 8.74 6.70 -4.29
C LEU A 111 7.77 7.82 -3.88
N LYS A 112 8.12 9.08 -4.12
CA LYS A 112 7.24 10.23 -3.91
C LYS A 112 5.96 10.12 -4.77
N LEU A 113 6.09 9.79 -6.06
CA LEU A 113 4.93 9.57 -6.93
C LEU A 113 4.07 8.39 -6.43
N GLY A 114 4.68 7.35 -5.87
CA GLY A 114 3.96 6.25 -5.24
C GLY A 114 3.15 6.66 -4.03
N TYR A 115 3.75 7.49 -3.17
CA TYR A 115 3.06 8.09 -2.03
C TYR A 115 1.85 8.91 -2.48
N GLU A 116 2.05 9.84 -3.41
CA GLU A 116 0.99 10.71 -3.93
C GLU A 116 -0.14 9.91 -4.58
N LYS A 117 0.18 8.83 -5.29
CA LYS A 117 -0.82 7.93 -5.89
C LYS A 117 -1.69 7.25 -4.82
N GLU A 118 -1.09 6.65 -3.81
CA GLU A 118 -1.85 5.96 -2.75
C GLU A 118 -2.69 6.96 -1.93
N THR A 119 -2.20 8.19 -1.73
CA THR A 119 -2.95 9.26 -1.04
C THR A 119 -4.09 9.83 -1.90
N SER A 120 -3.88 10.04 -3.20
CA SER A 120 -4.92 10.58 -4.09
C SER A 120 -6.07 9.60 -4.31
N GLU A 121 -5.78 8.30 -4.44
CA GLU A 121 -6.82 7.26 -4.51
C GLU A 121 -7.69 7.25 -3.24
N HIS A 122 -7.11 7.59 -2.08
CA HIS A 122 -7.81 7.68 -0.81
C HIS A 122 -8.72 8.90 -0.71
N GLU A 123 -8.23 10.09 -1.07
CA GLU A 123 -9.02 11.32 -1.02
C GLU A 123 -10.26 11.24 -1.93
N GLY A 124 -10.10 10.74 -3.15
CA GLY A 124 -11.21 10.58 -4.09
C GLY A 124 -12.31 9.66 -3.56
N LEU A 125 -11.94 8.53 -2.96
CA LEU A 125 -12.91 7.60 -2.38
C LEU A 125 -13.59 8.15 -1.12
N ASN A 126 -12.85 8.89 -0.28
CA ASN A 126 -13.42 9.52 0.90
C ASN A 126 -14.50 10.55 0.53
N ILE A 127 -14.28 11.32 -0.54
CA ILE A 127 -15.27 12.27 -1.06
C ILE A 127 -16.54 11.53 -1.51
N VAL A 128 -16.39 10.44 -2.27
CA VAL A 128 -17.54 9.63 -2.74
C VAL A 128 -18.30 9.03 -1.57
N LEU A 129 -17.60 8.48 -0.57
CA LEU A 129 -18.21 7.92 0.62
C LEU A 129 -18.92 8.99 1.47
N ALA A 130 -18.31 10.16 1.64
CA ALA A 130 -18.92 11.27 2.36
C ALA A 130 -20.20 11.76 1.67
N ALA A 131 -20.19 11.89 0.34
CA ALA A 131 -21.37 12.26 -0.45
C ALA A 131 -22.48 11.22 -0.31
N TYR A 132 -22.14 9.93 -0.37
CA TYR A 132 -23.09 8.84 -0.16
C TYR A 132 -23.71 8.88 1.25
N MET A 133 -22.90 9.05 2.29
CA MET A 133 -23.37 9.15 3.68
C MET A 133 -24.26 10.38 3.91
N ALA A 134 -23.92 11.52 3.31
CA ALA A 134 -24.74 12.72 3.37
C ALA A 134 -26.12 12.51 2.69
N GLY A 135 -26.15 11.81 1.55
CA GLY A 135 -27.38 11.42 0.87
C GLY A 135 -28.28 10.54 1.74
N LEU A 136 -27.71 9.51 2.37
CA LEU A 136 -28.45 8.66 3.31
C LEU A 136 -29.02 9.46 4.49
N LEU A 137 -28.22 10.36 5.08
CA LEU A 137 -28.67 11.19 6.19
C LEU A 137 -29.81 12.13 5.78
N SER A 138 -29.76 12.69 4.57
CA SER A 138 -30.82 13.54 4.03
C SER A 138 -32.15 12.79 3.92
N ILE A 139 -32.14 11.55 3.41
CA ILE A 139 -33.34 10.71 3.30
C ILE A 139 -33.92 10.44 4.69
N ILE A 140 -33.06 10.13 5.67
CA ILE A 140 -33.49 9.91 7.07
C ILE A 140 -34.18 11.16 7.64
N PHE A 141 -33.58 12.35 7.46
CA PHE A 141 -34.18 13.60 7.94
C PHE A 141 -35.52 13.91 7.26
N GLN A 142 -35.62 13.71 5.94
CA GLN A 142 -36.89 13.93 5.22
C GLN A 142 -38.02 13.04 5.75
N ILE A 143 -37.70 11.80 6.13
CA ILE A 143 -38.66 10.87 6.70
C ILE A 143 -39.01 11.27 8.14
N ALA A 144 -38.02 11.71 8.93
CA ALA A 144 -38.22 12.12 10.32
C ALA A 144 -39.06 13.40 10.49
N ILE A 145 -38.99 14.34 9.53
CA ILE A 145 -39.65 15.66 9.62
C ILE A 145 -41.09 15.63 9.09
N LYS A 146 -41.54 14.55 8.44
CA LYS A 146 -42.86 14.46 7.81
C LYS A 146 -43.98 14.51 8.90
N PRO A 147 -45.01 15.37 8.77
CA PRO A 147 -45.97 15.61 9.85
C PRO A 147 -46.73 14.36 10.28
N MET A 148 -46.78 14.17 11.60
CA MET A 148 -47.33 13.02 12.31
C MET A 148 -48.86 13.11 12.33
N VAL A 149 -49.52 12.39 11.43
CA VAL A 149 -50.99 12.25 11.41
C VAL A 149 -51.31 10.75 11.48
N GLY A 150 -51.78 10.28 12.64
CA GLY A 150 -52.07 8.88 12.95
C GLY A 150 -50.85 8.14 13.53
N VAL A 151 -50.87 7.93 14.85
CA VAL A 151 -49.70 7.55 15.68
C VAL A 151 -49.29 6.08 15.51
N ASP A 152 -50.18 5.17 15.13
CA ASP A 152 -49.90 3.73 15.31
C ASP A 152 -49.11 3.08 14.16
N ILE A 153 -49.44 3.31 12.90
CA ILE A 153 -48.80 2.59 11.77
C ILE A 153 -47.47 3.24 11.36
N ARG A 154 -47.37 4.57 11.45
CA ARG A 154 -46.18 5.32 10.99
C ARG A 154 -45.01 5.20 11.97
N LEU A 155 -45.28 5.17 13.27
CA LEU A 155 -44.25 4.98 14.29
C LEU A 155 -43.63 3.57 14.19
N ILE A 156 -44.46 2.55 13.96
CA ILE A 156 -44.01 1.18 13.70
C ILE A 156 -43.16 1.12 12.42
N THR A 157 -43.59 1.79 11.34
CA THR A 157 -42.85 1.84 10.08
C THR A 157 -41.49 2.54 10.25
N PHE A 158 -41.43 3.64 11.01
CA PHE A 158 -40.20 4.34 11.33
C PHE A 158 -39.25 3.48 12.16
N LEU A 159 -39.76 2.78 13.18
CA LEU A 159 -38.96 1.85 14.00
C LEU A 159 -38.38 0.69 13.18
N ILE A 160 -39.18 0.09 12.29
CA ILE A 160 -38.71 -0.95 11.36
C ILE A 160 -37.63 -0.40 10.42
N MET A 161 -37.80 0.82 9.92
CA MET A 161 -36.81 1.46 9.04
C MET A 161 -35.49 1.74 9.78
N CYS A 162 -35.54 2.26 11.01
CA CYS A 162 -34.37 2.45 11.86
C CYS A 162 -33.67 1.11 12.16
N LEU A 163 -34.43 0.06 12.46
CA LEU A 163 -33.91 -1.29 12.68
C LEU A 163 -33.14 -1.83 11.46
N LEU A 164 -33.57 -1.49 10.24
CA LEU A 164 -32.90 -1.89 9.00
C LEU A 164 -31.73 -0.97 8.61
N LEU A 165 -31.82 0.34 8.89
CA LEU A 165 -30.79 1.32 8.51
C LEU A 165 -29.56 1.29 9.41
N ILE A 166 -29.74 1.12 10.73
CA ILE A 166 -28.62 1.07 11.70
C ILE A 166 -27.57 0.00 11.33
N PRO A 167 -27.94 -1.28 11.04
CA PRO A 167 -26.94 -2.28 10.65
C PRO A 167 -26.29 -1.97 9.29
N CYS A 168 -27.01 -1.36 8.34
CA CYS A 168 -26.44 -0.90 7.07
C CYS A 168 -25.38 0.20 7.28
N ILE A 169 -25.68 1.19 8.13
CA ILE A 169 -24.76 2.26 8.49
C ILE A 169 -23.54 1.68 9.22
N TYR A 170 -23.73 0.77 10.18
CA TYR A 170 -22.63 0.11 10.89
C TYR A 170 -21.73 -0.69 9.94
N MET A 171 -22.30 -1.47 9.01
CA MET A 171 -21.55 -2.20 7.99
C MET A 171 -20.76 -1.25 7.08
N ALA A 172 -21.38 -0.15 6.63
CA ALA A 172 -20.71 0.87 5.84
C ALA A 172 -19.53 1.48 6.61
N LEU A 173 -19.73 1.92 7.85
CA LEU A 173 -18.67 2.46 8.72
C LEU A 173 -17.53 1.47 8.91
N LYS A 174 -17.83 0.18 9.13
CA LYS A 174 -16.82 -0.87 9.28
C LYS A 174 -15.98 -1.05 8.01
N ILE A 175 -16.62 -1.00 6.82
CA ILE A 175 -15.92 -1.08 5.52
C ILE A 175 -15.02 0.13 5.35
N VAL A 176 -15.53 1.33 5.63
CA VAL A 176 -14.77 2.59 5.54
C VAL A 176 -13.57 2.53 6.48
N MET A 177 -13.77 2.22 7.77
CA MET A 177 -12.66 2.16 8.74
C MET A 177 -11.58 1.17 8.35
N LYS A 178 -11.96 -0.01 7.85
CA LYS A 178 -10.99 -1.00 7.34
C LYS A 178 -10.21 -0.46 6.15
N TYR A 179 -10.88 0.22 5.23
CA TYR A 179 -10.28 0.80 4.03
C TYR A 179 -9.31 1.94 4.37
N LEU A 180 -9.74 2.89 5.22
CA LEU A 180 -8.89 3.99 5.69
C LEU A 180 -7.63 3.45 6.37
N TYR A 181 -7.79 2.42 7.22
CA TYR A 181 -6.68 1.81 7.93
C TYR A 181 -5.71 1.10 7.00
N ASP A 182 -6.18 0.26 6.06
CA ASP A 182 -5.33 -0.49 5.14
C ASP A 182 -4.54 0.39 4.17
N ASN A 183 -5.15 1.44 3.63
CA ASN A 183 -4.47 2.35 2.72
C ASN A 183 -3.41 3.22 3.40
N ASN A 184 -3.66 3.68 4.62
CA ASN A 184 -2.67 4.46 5.38
C ASN A 184 -1.35 3.69 5.51
N THR A 185 -1.39 2.36 5.61
CA THR A 185 -0.17 1.54 5.64
C THR A 185 0.57 1.51 4.32
N ASN A 186 -0.13 1.50 3.18
CA ASN A 186 0.54 1.55 1.89
C ASN A 186 1.21 2.91 1.66
N SER A 187 0.52 4.02 1.97
CA SER A 187 1.15 5.35 1.87
C SER A 187 2.33 5.48 2.83
N ASN A 188 2.20 4.97 4.06
CA ASN A 188 3.29 5.02 5.04
C ASN A 188 4.49 4.17 4.62
N LEU A 189 4.28 3.03 3.94
CA LEU A 189 5.37 2.28 3.31
C LEU A 189 6.19 3.19 2.38
N TYR A 190 5.55 3.85 1.41
CA TYR A 190 6.27 4.70 0.45
C TYR A 190 6.99 5.85 1.14
N LYS A 191 6.35 6.47 2.13
CA LYS A 191 6.93 7.55 2.93
C LYS A 191 8.18 7.11 3.70
N ASP A 192 8.11 5.98 4.40
CA ASP A 192 9.22 5.45 5.19
C ASP A 192 10.34 4.93 4.29
N TYR A 193 10.02 4.26 3.19
CA TYR A 193 11.00 3.81 2.20
C TYR A 193 11.75 5.00 1.61
N LYS A 194 11.03 6.06 1.21
CA LYS A 194 11.62 7.29 0.70
C LYS A 194 12.57 7.91 1.72
N LYS A 195 12.14 8.02 2.99
CA LYS A 195 12.98 8.53 4.07
C LYS A 195 14.29 7.76 4.19
N ILE A 196 14.26 6.42 4.10
CA ILE A 196 15.46 5.59 4.17
C ILE A 196 16.40 5.86 2.97
N ILE A 197 15.84 6.04 1.77
CA ILE A 197 16.62 6.38 0.58
C ILE A 197 17.21 7.79 0.68
N ASP A 198 16.46 8.77 1.17
CA ASP A 198 16.94 10.14 1.39
C ASP A 198 18.10 10.15 2.40
N GLU A 199 17.98 9.43 3.52
CA GLU A 199 19.07 9.27 4.49
C GLU A 199 20.32 8.61 3.87
N LEU A 200 20.15 7.68 2.93
CA LEU A 200 21.26 7.06 2.21
C LEU A 200 21.94 8.05 1.24
N ILE A 201 21.16 8.90 0.57
CA ILE A 201 21.65 9.98 -0.29
C ILE A 201 22.48 10.97 0.54
N GLU A 202 21.93 11.45 1.66
CA GLU A 202 22.62 12.38 2.57
C GLU A 202 23.96 11.82 3.06
N LYS A 203 23.98 10.54 3.46
CA LYS A 203 25.23 9.86 3.85
C LYS A 203 26.25 9.81 2.71
N LYS A 204 25.83 9.56 1.47
CA LYS A 204 26.73 9.54 0.31
C LYS A 204 27.26 10.92 -0.04
N TYR A 205 26.47 11.98 0.16
CA TYR A 205 26.95 13.36 0.03
C TYR A 205 27.97 13.73 1.09
N ALA A 206 27.77 13.30 2.34
CA ALA A 206 28.70 13.57 3.44
C ALA A 206 30.06 12.83 3.33
N LEU A 207 30.14 11.79 2.48
CA LEU A 207 31.35 11.01 2.22
C LEU A 207 32.12 11.48 0.97
N LYS A 208 31.59 12.47 0.23
CA LYS A 208 32.26 13.14 -0.89
C LYS A 208 33.06 14.34 -0.41
#